data_AF-A0A8B6FMQ6-F1
#
_entry.id   AF-A0A8B6FMQ6-F1
#
_cell.length_a   1.000
_cell.length_b   1.000
_cell.length_c   1.000
_cell.angle_alpha   90.00
_cell.angle_beta   90.00
_cell.angle_gamma   90.00
#
_symmetry.space_group_name_H-M   'P 1'
#
loop_
_entity.id
_entity.type
_entity.pdbx_description
1 polymer ?
#
loop_
_entity_poly.entity_id
_entity_poly.type
_entity_poly.pdbx_seq_one_letter_code
_entity_poly.pdbx_strand_id
1 'polypeptide(L)'
;MNNVGLVWTYSYQHWIKYVVVVTILMTCLYVTLYQTGYINRTNIPTTFFIPEPKPINKTEPLPNKQTQLKYVAPTATLVPVVPVVESDWNETFPVYDDVPKNIYKTNWWMSAAFLEWDLKHRGIDYQCQDIKKVGNWWICIDEKYVIKKPCLVYSFGIANDFSFDDDMAEHGCEVHSFDPSMKRNDFTRPSSVRFHALGLSSYTDDKFLPRKDIYVHDNDTWTIMTLNLIKTALGHKERDIDVLKIDVEGHEWAVIENLFEDEIFSHVKQFMLEYHLFPDWPSKSDYSKLLRTYKKLHDIGYHKFVTAMHPCTHIPEQFNIQADVAYVNTKYITSRKKRRPLLKLKKRKRLNVGKF
;
A
#
# COMPACT_ATOMS: atom_id res chain seq x y z
N MET A 1 -44.39 -4.43 24.17
CA MET A 1 -44.03 -5.45 23.15
C MET A 1 -42.53 -5.66 23.20
N ASN A 2 -42.09 -6.60 24.03
CA ASN A 2 -40.71 -7.06 24.15
C ASN A 2 -40.61 -8.40 23.43
N ASN A 3 -39.64 -8.59 22.52
CA ASN A 3 -38.89 -9.84 22.26
C ASN A 3 -38.26 -9.89 20.85
N VAL A 4 -37.16 -9.15 20.65
CA VAL A 4 -36.26 -9.41 19.50
C VAL A 4 -34.78 -9.49 19.90
N GLY A 5 -34.42 -9.09 21.13
CA GLY A 5 -33.04 -9.10 21.63
C GLY A 5 -32.53 -10.41 22.26
N LEU A 6 -33.39 -11.42 22.43
CA LEU A 6 -33.05 -12.68 23.15
C LEU A 6 -32.67 -13.85 22.24
N VAL A 7 -32.90 -13.78 20.92
CA VAL A 7 -32.66 -14.91 20.01
C VAL A 7 -31.22 -14.93 19.45
N TRP A 8 -30.56 -13.78 19.33
CA TRP A 8 -29.21 -13.69 18.77
C TRP A 8 -28.08 -14.00 19.76
N THR A 9 -28.25 -13.67 21.04
CA THR A 9 -27.26 -13.96 22.08
C THR A 9 -27.29 -15.45 22.50
N TYR A 10 -28.44 -16.12 22.39
CA TYR A 10 -28.58 -17.54 22.70
C TYR A 10 -27.88 -18.45 21.66
N SER A 11 -27.92 -18.07 20.38
CA SER A 11 -27.30 -18.84 19.27
C SER A 11 -25.76 -18.85 19.34
N TYR A 12 -25.15 -17.69 19.63
CA TYR A 12 -23.69 -17.55 19.65
C TYR A 12 -23.03 -18.27 20.84
N GLN A 13 -23.64 -18.21 22.03
CA GLN A 13 -23.13 -18.93 23.21
C GLN A 13 -23.29 -20.45 23.10
N HIS A 14 -24.32 -20.94 22.41
CA HIS A 14 -24.46 -22.37 22.12
C HIS A 14 -23.41 -22.86 21.11
N TRP A 15 -23.06 -22.05 20.11
CA TRP A 15 -22.04 -22.40 19.11
C TRP A 15 -20.64 -22.51 19.73
N ILE A 16 -20.24 -21.55 20.56
CA ILE A 16 -18.95 -21.60 21.27
C ILE A 16 -18.88 -22.82 22.21
N LYS A 17 -19.95 -23.11 22.96
CA LYS A 17 -20.01 -24.30 23.81
C LYS A 17 -19.90 -25.58 22.98
N TYR A 18 -20.53 -25.65 21.80
CA TYR A 18 -20.47 -26.83 20.93
C TYR A 18 -19.06 -27.06 20.36
N VAL A 19 -18.40 -26.00 19.87
CA VAL A 19 -17.03 -26.10 19.34
C VAL A 19 -16.06 -26.52 20.43
N VAL A 20 -16.14 -25.93 21.63
CA VAL A 20 -15.25 -26.28 22.76
C VAL A 20 -15.49 -27.74 23.18
N VAL A 21 -16.74 -28.20 23.29
CA VAL A 21 -17.06 -29.58 23.66
C VAL A 21 -16.57 -30.58 22.61
N VAL A 22 -16.75 -30.30 21.30
CA VAL A 22 -16.26 -31.18 20.23
C VAL A 22 -14.73 -31.24 20.21
N THR A 23 -14.06 -30.11 20.45
CA THR A 23 -12.59 -30.05 20.46
C THR A 23 -12.01 -30.82 21.65
N ILE A 24 -12.64 -30.71 22.82
CA ILE A 24 -12.26 -31.46 24.03
C ILE A 24 -12.54 -32.97 23.83
N LEU A 25 -13.68 -33.35 23.24
CA LEU A 25 -13.98 -34.75 22.97
C LEU A 25 -13.01 -35.38 21.96
N MET A 26 -12.63 -34.65 20.90
CA MET A 26 -11.67 -35.12 19.91
C MET A 26 -10.25 -35.25 20.48
N THR A 27 -9.84 -34.33 21.35
CA THR A 27 -8.54 -34.43 22.04
C THR A 27 -8.54 -35.54 23.09
N CYS A 28 -9.60 -35.71 23.88
CA CYS A 28 -9.74 -36.83 24.81
C CYS A 28 -9.77 -38.17 24.08
N LEU A 29 -10.46 -38.28 22.94
CA LEU A 29 -10.48 -39.49 22.12
C LEU A 29 -9.09 -39.79 21.56
N TYR A 30 -8.38 -38.77 21.05
CA TYR A 30 -7.01 -38.92 20.57
C TYR A 30 -6.05 -39.38 21.66
N VAL A 31 -6.11 -38.78 22.86
CA VAL A 31 -5.30 -39.16 24.01
C VAL A 31 -5.64 -40.58 24.49
N THR A 32 -6.91 -40.96 24.50
CA THR A 32 -7.35 -42.31 24.90
C THR A 32 -6.89 -43.35 23.88
N LEU A 33 -6.99 -43.07 22.58
CA LEU A 33 -6.50 -43.94 21.50
C LEU A 33 -4.97 -44.04 21.48
N TYR A 34 -4.27 -43.00 21.92
CA TYR A 34 -2.82 -43.00 22.08
C TYR A 34 -2.38 -43.82 23.31
N GLN A 35 -3.03 -43.64 24.46
CA GLN A 35 -2.71 -44.35 25.71
C GLN A 35 -3.10 -45.84 25.68
N THR A 36 -4.14 -46.20 24.91
CA THR A 36 -4.55 -47.59 24.71
C THR A 36 -3.77 -48.29 23.59
N GLY A 37 -2.79 -47.62 22.97
CA GLY A 37 -1.90 -48.20 21.96
C GLY A 37 -2.57 -48.43 20.59
N TYR A 38 -3.78 -47.91 20.37
CA TYR A 38 -4.50 -48.00 19.09
C TYR A 38 -3.87 -47.13 18.00
N ILE A 39 -3.11 -46.09 18.37
CA ILE A 39 -2.36 -45.23 17.44
C ILE A 39 -0.87 -45.38 17.76
N ASN A 40 -0.15 -46.15 16.93
CA ASN A 40 1.29 -46.34 17.05
C ASN A 40 2.06 -45.51 16.01
N ARG A 41 3.21 -44.94 16.39
CA ARG A 41 4.12 -44.18 15.52
C ARG A 41 4.85 -45.10 14.54
N THR A 42 4.17 -45.61 13.52
CA THR A 42 4.76 -46.06 12.23
C THR A 42 3.63 -46.59 11.36
N ASN A 43 3.24 -45.82 10.34
CA ASN A 43 2.65 -46.23 9.05
C ASN A 43 1.72 -45.12 8.52
N ILE A 44 2.29 -44.21 7.72
CA ILE A 44 1.52 -43.37 6.80
C ILE A 44 1.58 -44.09 5.45
N PRO A 45 0.45 -44.53 4.87
CA PRO A 45 0.46 -45.18 3.56
C PRO A 45 0.58 -44.14 2.44
N THR A 46 1.61 -44.28 1.62
CA THR A 46 1.76 -43.57 0.34
C THR A 46 1.08 -44.36 -0.77
N THR A 47 -0.18 -44.04 -1.09
CA THR A 47 -0.79 -44.30 -2.40
C THR A 47 -2.11 -43.53 -2.53
N PHE A 48 -2.16 -42.55 -3.43
CA PHE A 48 -3.41 -42.01 -3.98
C PHE A 48 -3.50 -42.46 -5.44
N PHE A 49 -4.60 -43.12 -5.80
CA PHE A 49 -4.95 -43.49 -7.18
C PHE A 49 -5.46 -42.27 -7.94
N ILE A 50 -4.93 -42.04 -9.15
CA ILE A 50 -5.53 -41.17 -10.18
C ILE A 50 -5.71 -42.02 -11.44
N PRO A 51 -6.89 -42.09 -12.07
CA PRO A 51 -7.10 -42.90 -13.26
C PRO A 51 -6.55 -42.20 -14.53
N GLU A 52 -5.90 -42.99 -15.40
CA GLU A 52 -5.25 -42.54 -16.65
C GLU A 52 -6.23 -42.17 -17.78
N PRO A 53 -5.87 -41.22 -18.66
CA PRO A 53 -6.45 -41.11 -20.00
C PRO A 53 -5.61 -41.83 -21.08
N LYS A 54 -6.31 -42.38 -22.08
CA LYS A 54 -5.82 -43.25 -23.18
C LYS A 54 -4.78 -42.60 -24.12
N PRO A 55 -3.95 -43.40 -24.84
CA PRO A 55 -2.79 -42.93 -25.59
C PRO A 55 -3.09 -42.57 -27.05
N ILE A 56 -2.29 -41.65 -27.62
CA ILE A 56 -2.18 -41.40 -29.06
C ILE A 56 -0.75 -41.73 -29.52
N ASN A 57 -0.67 -42.55 -30.57
CA ASN A 57 0.54 -43.06 -31.26
C ASN A 57 1.29 -42.01 -32.09
N LYS A 58 2.62 -42.18 -32.21
CA LYS A 58 3.47 -42.24 -33.45
C LYS A 58 4.97 -42.04 -33.06
N THR A 59 5.84 -43.07 -33.13
CA THR A 59 6.78 -43.44 -34.24
C THR A 59 7.61 -42.24 -34.74
N GLU A 60 8.94 -42.11 -34.57
CA GLU A 60 10.08 -42.91 -35.10
C GLU A 60 11.47 -42.38 -34.53
N PRO A 61 12.69 -42.88 -34.88
CA PRO A 61 13.71 -43.31 -33.91
C PRO A 61 15.00 -42.46 -33.78
N LEU A 62 15.75 -42.71 -32.69
CA LEU A 62 17.08 -42.18 -32.33
C LEU A 62 18.25 -42.88 -33.07
N PRO A 63 19.41 -42.21 -33.28
CA PRO A 63 20.69 -42.88 -33.37
C PRO A 63 21.46 -42.87 -32.04
N ASN A 64 21.91 -44.07 -31.69
CA ASN A 64 22.78 -44.47 -30.59
C ASN A 64 24.14 -43.75 -30.55
N LYS A 65 24.59 -43.38 -29.35
CA LYS A 65 25.89 -43.83 -28.82
C LYS A 65 25.89 -43.80 -27.29
N GLN A 66 25.92 -45.00 -26.72
CA GLN A 66 26.12 -45.28 -25.30
C GLN A 66 27.53 -44.87 -24.87
N THR A 67 27.66 -44.16 -23.75
CA THR A 67 28.51 -44.63 -22.64
C THR A 67 28.04 -44.00 -21.32
N GLN A 68 28.04 -44.84 -20.28
CA GLN A 68 27.26 -44.76 -19.05
C GLN A 68 27.64 -43.60 -18.12
N LEU A 69 26.65 -42.98 -17.46
CA LEU A 69 26.80 -42.41 -16.11
C LEU A 69 25.47 -42.53 -15.34
N LYS A 70 25.60 -42.79 -14.04
CA LYS A 70 24.63 -43.33 -13.07
C LYS A 70 23.32 -42.54 -12.95
N TYR A 71 22.20 -43.25 -12.77
CA TYR A 71 20.92 -42.68 -12.33
C TYR A 71 21.04 -42.23 -10.86
N VAL A 72 20.78 -40.95 -10.60
CA VAL A 72 20.61 -40.37 -9.25
C VAL A 72 19.25 -39.66 -9.26
N ALA A 73 18.38 -40.05 -8.32
CA ALA A 73 17.06 -39.44 -8.11
C ALA A 73 17.20 -37.93 -7.78
N PRO A 74 16.18 -37.09 -8.06
CA PRO A 74 16.33 -35.65 -8.06
C PRO A 74 16.47 -35.13 -6.62
N THR A 75 17.67 -34.66 -6.27
CA THR A 75 17.86 -33.84 -5.09
C THR A 75 17.24 -32.48 -5.36
N ALA A 76 16.32 -32.07 -4.48
CA ALA A 76 15.86 -30.69 -4.37
C ALA A 76 17.08 -29.76 -4.34
N THR A 77 17.39 -29.11 -5.46
CA THR A 77 18.34 -28.01 -5.46
C THR A 77 17.63 -26.83 -4.82
N LEU A 78 17.93 -26.64 -3.54
CA LEU A 78 17.86 -25.34 -2.88
C LEU A 78 18.30 -24.27 -3.88
N VAL A 79 17.39 -23.33 -4.17
CA VAL A 79 17.77 -22.09 -4.84
C VAL A 79 18.94 -21.51 -4.03
N PRO A 80 20.11 -21.24 -4.62
CA PRO A 80 21.22 -20.72 -3.85
C PRO A 80 20.80 -19.35 -3.30
N VAL A 81 20.66 -19.26 -1.98
CA VAL A 81 20.63 -17.99 -1.28
C VAL A 81 22.01 -17.39 -1.48
N VAL A 82 22.13 -16.43 -2.39
CA VAL A 82 23.35 -15.63 -2.51
C VAL A 82 23.38 -14.71 -1.30
N PRO A 83 24.39 -14.82 -0.40
CA PRO A 83 24.47 -13.95 0.75
C PRO A 83 24.92 -12.56 0.28
N VAL A 84 24.09 -11.55 0.52
CA VAL A 84 24.41 -10.14 0.30
C VAL A 84 25.45 -9.73 1.34
N VAL A 85 26.55 -9.12 0.90
CA VAL A 85 27.66 -8.71 1.79
C VAL A 85 27.82 -7.19 1.78
N GLU A 86 28.44 -6.67 2.84
CA GLU A 86 28.51 -5.23 3.17
C GLU A 86 29.15 -4.35 2.07
N SER A 87 29.92 -4.93 1.14
CA SER A 87 30.45 -4.24 -0.05
C SER A 87 29.42 -3.93 -1.14
N ASP A 88 28.22 -4.52 -1.08
CA ASP A 88 27.14 -4.28 -2.06
C ASP A 88 26.45 -2.91 -1.86
N TRP A 89 26.81 -2.18 -0.79
CA TRP A 89 26.11 -0.97 -0.33
C TRP A 89 26.99 0.28 -0.18
N ASN A 90 28.26 0.25 -0.59
CA ASN A 90 29.18 1.38 -0.38
C ASN A 90 29.36 2.30 -1.60
N GLU A 91 28.54 3.37 -1.57
CA GLU A 91 28.76 4.75 -2.04
C GLU A 91 28.89 5.10 -3.55
N THR A 92 28.14 6.16 -3.91
CA THR A 92 27.92 6.84 -5.20
C THR A 92 27.06 6.07 -6.22
N PHE A 93 25.87 6.57 -6.56
CA PHE A 93 25.17 6.06 -7.74
C PHE A 93 26.07 6.29 -8.96
N PRO A 94 26.26 5.28 -9.84
CA PRO A 94 26.98 5.51 -11.09
C PRO A 94 26.23 6.51 -11.97
N VAL A 95 26.94 7.55 -12.40
CA VAL A 95 26.60 8.39 -13.55
C VAL A 95 26.90 7.59 -14.81
N TYR A 96 25.98 7.55 -15.77
CA TYR A 96 26.17 6.83 -17.02
C TYR A 96 26.13 7.79 -18.21
N ASP A 97 27.25 8.48 -18.46
CA ASP A 97 27.46 9.27 -19.68
C ASP A 97 28.07 8.44 -20.84
N ASP A 98 28.42 7.16 -20.63
CA ASP A 98 29.14 6.31 -21.59
C ASP A 98 28.46 4.95 -21.90
N VAL A 99 27.13 4.87 -21.99
CA VAL A 99 26.48 3.58 -22.34
C VAL A 99 26.49 3.37 -23.87
N PRO A 100 27.13 2.31 -24.40
CA PRO A 100 27.07 1.99 -25.82
C PRO A 100 25.62 1.74 -26.25
N LYS A 101 25.20 2.35 -27.37
CA LYS A 101 23.81 2.40 -27.89
C LYS A 101 23.12 1.05 -28.15
N ASN A 102 23.76 -0.08 -27.82
CA ASN A 102 23.39 -1.41 -28.27
C ASN A 102 23.15 -2.42 -27.12
N ILE A 103 23.00 -1.97 -25.87
CA ILE A 103 22.64 -2.84 -24.73
C ILE A 103 21.24 -2.45 -24.18
N TYR A 104 20.24 -3.31 -24.36
CA TYR A 104 18.91 -3.18 -23.74
C TYR A 104 18.63 -4.41 -22.85
N LYS A 105 18.68 -4.27 -21.52
CA LYS A 105 18.07 -5.19 -20.54
C LYS A 105 17.73 -4.44 -19.25
N THR A 106 16.45 -4.12 -19.03
CA THR A 106 15.96 -3.55 -17.76
C THR A 106 15.67 -4.68 -16.78
N ASN A 107 16.43 -4.81 -15.69
CA ASN A 107 16.09 -5.73 -14.61
C ASN A 107 15.08 -5.09 -13.66
N TRP A 108 13.79 -5.12 -14.03
CA TRP A 108 12.68 -4.67 -13.15
C TRP A 108 12.82 -5.20 -11.71
N TRP A 109 13.37 -6.41 -11.55
CA TRP A 109 13.64 -7.05 -10.27
C TRP A 109 14.62 -6.26 -9.39
N MET A 110 15.60 -5.56 -9.97
CA MET A 110 16.55 -4.76 -9.20
C MET A 110 15.88 -3.50 -8.67
N SER A 111 15.06 -2.85 -9.49
CA SER A 111 14.25 -1.72 -9.04
C SER A 111 13.26 -2.14 -7.94
N ALA A 112 12.65 -3.31 -8.07
CA ALA A 112 11.81 -3.91 -7.04
C ALA A 112 12.59 -4.15 -5.73
N ALA A 113 13.77 -4.78 -5.84
CA ALA A 113 14.63 -5.09 -4.71
C ALA A 113 15.11 -3.83 -3.98
N PHE A 114 15.44 -2.76 -4.71
CA PHE A 114 15.78 -1.47 -4.11
C PHE A 114 14.58 -0.85 -3.38
N LEU A 115 13.39 -0.88 -3.97
CA LEU A 115 12.18 -0.39 -3.31
C LEU A 115 11.89 -1.16 -2.02
N GLU A 116 11.89 -2.49 -2.07
CA GLU A 116 11.69 -3.33 -0.89
C GLU A 116 12.76 -3.08 0.17
N TRP A 117 14.03 -3.04 -0.24
CA TRP A 117 15.13 -2.83 0.69
C TRP A 117 15.00 -1.48 1.38
N ASP A 118 14.65 -0.43 0.65
CA ASP A 118 14.48 0.91 1.20
C ASP A 118 13.28 0.99 2.17
N LEU A 119 12.14 0.42 1.78
CA LEU A 119 10.94 0.35 2.61
C LEU A 119 11.20 -0.44 3.90
N LYS A 120 11.97 -1.52 3.82
CA LYS A 120 12.21 -2.44 4.94
C LYS A 120 13.37 -2.06 5.85
N HIS A 121 14.46 -1.51 5.30
CA HIS A 121 15.73 -1.36 6.02
C HIS A 121 16.20 0.09 6.14
N ARG A 122 15.88 0.97 5.18
CA ARG A 122 16.24 2.38 5.34
C ARG A 122 15.40 2.97 6.46
N GLY A 123 16.06 3.47 7.50
CA GLY A 123 15.42 4.10 8.65
C GLY A 123 14.52 5.27 8.26
N ILE A 124 13.80 5.80 9.24
CA ILE A 124 12.94 6.98 9.06
C ILE A 124 13.78 8.21 8.68
N ASP A 125 13.21 9.05 7.82
CA ASP A 125 13.83 10.30 7.35
C ASP A 125 13.48 11.49 8.23
N TYR A 126 12.42 11.32 9.03
CA TYR A 126 11.95 12.31 9.98
C TYR A 126 11.56 11.61 11.28
N GLN A 127 12.19 12.03 12.37
CA GLN A 127 11.87 11.55 13.70
C GLN A 127 10.73 12.38 14.29
N CYS A 128 9.49 11.94 14.03
CA CYS A 128 8.31 12.52 14.67
C CYS A 128 8.35 12.24 16.18
N GLN A 129 8.30 13.28 17.00
CA GLN A 129 8.34 13.16 18.45
C GLN A 129 6.98 12.74 18.98
N ASP A 130 5.92 13.35 18.44
CA ASP A 130 4.54 13.06 18.80
C ASP A 130 3.86 12.34 17.64
N ILE A 131 4.02 11.02 17.60
CA ILE A 131 3.30 10.15 16.66
C ILE A 131 1.96 9.73 17.27
N LYS A 132 0.90 9.79 16.47
CA LYS A 132 -0.45 9.37 16.89
C LYS A 132 -1.02 8.34 15.91
N LYS A 133 -1.53 7.23 16.45
CA LYS A 133 -2.36 6.29 15.70
C LYS A 133 -3.78 6.86 15.58
N VAL A 134 -4.32 6.87 14.37
CA VAL A 134 -5.67 7.34 14.02
C VAL A 134 -6.30 6.25 13.16
N GLY A 135 -7.30 5.54 13.70
CA GLY A 135 -7.77 4.30 13.10
C GLY A 135 -6.64 3.29 12.85
N ASN A 136 -6.49 2.86 11.60
CA ASN A 136 -5.42 1.97 11.12
C ASN A 136 -4.15 2.71 10.66
N TRP A 137 -4.12 4.05 10.60
CA TRP A 137 -2.99 4.83 10.10
C TRP A 137 -2.27 5.63 11.20
N TRP A 138 -1.12 6.19 10.84
CA TRP A 138 -0.31 7.03 11.72
C TRP A 138 -0.20 8.44 11.17
N ILE A 139 -0.29 9.43 12.07
CA ILE A 139 -0.03 10.84 11.77
C ILE A 139 1.05 11.39 12.68
N CYS A 140 1.76 12.40 12.19
CA CYS A 140 2.70 13.17 13.00
C CYS A 140 2.02 14.44 13.52
N ILE A 141 2.09 14.70 14.82
CA ILE A 141 1.46 15.87 15.46
C ILE A 141 2.45 16.80 16.13
N ASP A 142 3.74 16.70 15.79
CA ASP A 142 4.76 17.73 16.10
C ASP A 142 4.23 19.13 15.76
N GLU A 143 4.73 20.17 16.43
CA GLU A 143 4.22 21.55 16.33
C GLU A 143 3.99 22.03 14.88
N LYS A 144 4.90 21.68 13.96
CA LYS A 144 4.82 22.04 12.54
C LYS A 144 3.72 21.31 11.77
N TYR A 145 3.37 20.09 12.18
CA TYR A 145 2.44 19.21 11.49
C TYR A 145 1.10 19.02 12.23
N VAL A 146 0.94 19.68 13.38
CA VAL A 146 -0.28 19.64 14.17
C VAL A 146 -1.52 19.86 13.30
N ILE A 147 -2.51 19.00 13.50
CA ILE A 147 -3.79 19.03 12.80
C ILE A 147 -4.74 19.89 13.65
N LYS A 148 -5.13 21.05 13.11
CA LYS A 148 -5.98 22.02 13.79
C LYS A 148 -7.05 22.53 12.85
N LYS A 149 -8.24 22.81 13.39
CA LYS A 149 -9.34 23.38 12.62
C LYS A 149 -9.01 24.78 12.10
N PRO A 150 -9.42 25.16 10.88
CA PRO A 150 -10.00 24.29 9.86
C PRO A 150 -8.93 23.37 9.24
N CYS A 151 -9.21 22.07 9.13
CA CYS A 151 -8.37 21.10 8.45
C CYS A 151 -9.14 20.33 7.38
N LEU A 152 -8.45 19.90 6.32
CA LEU A 152 -8.99 19.13 5.20
C LEU A 152 -8.28 17.78 5.07
N VAL A 153 -9.06 16.70 5.04
CA VAL A 153 -8.57 15.33 4.91
C VAL A 153 -9.24 14.65 3.73
N TYR A 154 -8.42 14.02 2.89
CA TYR A 154 -8.89 13.12 1.85
C TYR A 154 -8.34 11.72 2.07
N SER A 155 -9.20 10.72 1.91
CA SER A 155 -8.89 9.31 2.13
C SER A 155 -9.43 8.48 0.98
N PHE A 156 -8.53 7.90 0.19
CA PHE A 156 -8.87 7.09 -0.98
C PHE A 156 -8.62 5.61 -0.69
N GLY A 157 -9.51 4.75 -1.21
CA GLY A 157 -9.60 3.31 -0.97
C GLY A 157 -9.70 3.01 0.51
N ILE A 158 -10.94 2.96 1.00
CA ILE A 158 -11.20 2.76 2.42
C ILE A 158 -11.70 1.35 2.73
N ALA A 159 -12.11 0.58 1.72
CA ALA A 159 -12.53 -0.81 1.84
C ALA A 159 -13.58 -1.05 2.96
N ASN A 160 -14.50 -0.09 3.16
CA ASN A 160 -15.48 -0.02 4.27
C ASN A 160 -14.90 0.25 5.68
N ASP A 161 -13.59 0.40 5.85
CA ASP A 161 -12.96 0.83 7.08
C ASP A 161 -12.93 2.36 7.16
N PHE A 162 -13.88 2.93 7.91
CA PHE A 162 -13.96 4.36 8.19
C PHE A 162 -13.23 4.76 9.48
N SER A 163 -12.49 3.86 10.14
CA SER A 163 -11.93 4.14 11.47
C SER A 163 -10.96 5.33 11.47
N PHE A 164 -10.12 5.44 10.44
CA PHE A 164 -9.24 6.59 10.25
C PHE A 164 -10.03 7.87 9.97
N ASP A 165 -10.99 7.79 9.05
CA ASP A 165 -11.80 8.91 8.59
C ASP A 165 -12.67 9.50 9.70
N ASP A 166 -13.37 8.64 10.45
CA ASP A 166 -14.23 9.01 11.56
C ASP A 166 -13.40 9.66 12.68
N ASP A 167 -12.22 9.11 13.02
CA ASP A 167 -11.34 9.69 14.04
C ASP A 167 -10.81 11.08 13.60
N MET A 168 -10.41 11.25 12.34
CA MET A 168 -10.04 12.58 11.81
C MET A 168 -11.21 13.59 11.83
N ALA A 169 -12.43 13.12 11.60
CA ALA A 169 -13.64 13.96 11.68
C ALA A 169 -14.01 14.31 13.12
N GLU A 170 -13.75 13.43 14.09
CA GLU A 170 -13.91 13.72 15.53
C GLU A 170 -12.90 14.76 16.03
N HIS A 171 -11.69 14.79 15.44
CA HIS A 171 -10.74 15.91 15.58
C HIS A 171 -11.22 17.20 14.89
N GLY A 172 -12.35 17.12 14.18
CA GLY A 172 -13.10 18.16 13.51
C GLY A 172 -12.44 18.73 12.28
N CYS A 173 -11.74 17.87 11.55
CA CYS A 173 -11.45 18.13 10.15
C CYS A 173 -12.69 17.94 9.29
N GLU A 174 -12.69 18.61 8.14
CA GLU A 174 -13.56 18.24 7.03
C GLU A 174 -12.94 17.04 6.33
N VAL A 175 -13.64 15.91 6.34
CA VAL A 175 -13.14 14.63 5.84
C VAL A 175 -13.99 14.17 4.67
N HIS A 176 -13.31 13.81 3.58
CA HIS A 176 -13.93 13.14 2.44
C HIS A 176 -13.24 11.80 2.20
N SER A 177 -14.06 10.75 2.17
CA SER A 177 -13.62 9.39 1.88
C SER A 177 -14.10 8.99 0.49
N PHE A 178 -13.28 8.24 -0.23
CA PHE A 178 -13.49 7.93 -1.64
C PHE A 178 -13.22 6.46 -1.90
N ASP A 179 -14.22 5.72 -2.38
CA ASP A 179 -14.04 4.33 -2.75
C ASP A 179 -15.14 3.84 -3.70
N PRO A 180 -14.86 3.70 -5.01
CA PRO A 180 -15.85 3.21 -5.96
C PRO A 180 -16.11 1.70 -5.83
N SER A 181 -15.23 0.95 -5.16
CA SER A 181 -15.36 -0.52 -4.99
C SER A 181 -16.44 -0.91 -3.97
N MET A 182 -16.81 0.00 -3.07
CA MET A 182 -17.76 -0.28 -1.99
C MET A 182 -19.21 -0.53 -2.46
N LYS A 183 -19.53 -0.27 -3.73
CA LYS A 183 -20.87 -0.45 -4.33
C LYS A 183 -21.96 0.26 -3.53
N ARG A 184 -21.68 1.49 -3.10
CA ARG A 184 -22.62 2.37 -2.40
C ARG A 184 -22.66 3.71 -3.12
N ASN A 185 -23.81 4.35 -3.09
CA ASN A 185 -23.92 5.75 -3.49
C ASN A 185 -23.25 6.65 -2.45
N ASP A 186 -23.02 7.92 -2.80
CA ASP A 186 -22.54 8.93 -1.86
C ASP A 186 -23.43 9.04 -0.61
N PHE A 187 -22.82 9.20 0.56
CA PHE A 187 -23.54 9.41 1.81
C PHE A 187 -22.70 10.20 2.82
N THR A 188 -23.35 10.70 3.87
CA THR A 188 -22.66 11.34 5.00
C THR A 188 -22.82 10.48 6.24
N ARG A 189 -21.73 10.25 6.95
CA ARG A 189 -21.70 9.49 8.21
C ARG A 189 -22.13 10.35 9.40
N PRO A 190 -22.56 9.75 10.52
CA PRO A 190 -22.85 10.48 11.75
C PRO A 190 -21.67 11.32 12.28
N SER A 191 -20.44 10.87 12.02
CA SER A 191 -19.18 11.58 12.31
C SER A 191 -18.95 12.83 11.45
N SER A 192 -19.83 13.11 10.47
CA SER A 192 -19.73 14.14 9.43
C SER A 192 -18.77 13.84 8.26
N VAL A 193 -18.16 12.65 8.22
CA VAL A 193 -17.40 12.18 7.05
C VAL A 193 -18.33 12.09 5.83
N ARG A 194 -17.91 12.69 4.71
CA ARG A 194 -18.62 12.61 3.42
C ARG A 194 -17.98 11.54 2.54
N PHE A 195 -18.72 10.47 2.29
CA PHE A 195 -18.29 9.39 1.40
C PHE A 195 -18.70 9.67 -0.05
N HIS A 196 -17.80 9.36 -0.98
CA HIS A 196 -18.02 9.46 -2.42
C HIS A 196 -17.69 8.15 -3.13
N ALA A 197 -18.58 7.72 -4.02
CA ALA A 197 -18.40 6.56 -4.89
C ALA A 197 -17.54 6.92 -6.13
N LEU A 198 -16.35 7.47 -5.89
CA LEU A 198 -15.47 8.05 -6.91
C LEU A 198 -14.05 7.54 -6.71
N GLY A 199 -13.41 7.07 -7.78
CA GLY A 199 -12.00 6.63 -7.75
C GLY A 199 -11.01 7.77 -8.03
N LEU A 200 -9.81 7.63 -7.48
CA LEU A 200 -8.68 8.52 -7.77
C LEU A 200 -7.82 7.93 -8.89
N SER A 201 -7.44 8.76 -9.85
CA SER A 201 -6.57 8.35 -10.96
C SER A 201 -5.71 9.52 -11.46
N SER A 202 -4.79 9.25 -12.38
CA SER A 202 -4.00 10.25 -13.11
C SER A 202 -4.75 10.89 -14.29
N TYR A 203 -5.97 10.41 -14.58
CA TYR A 203 -6.87 10.95 -15.61
C TYR A 203 -8.33 10.83 -15.16
N THR A 204 -9.26 11.36 -15.95
CA THR A 204 -10.70 11.28 -15.69
C THR A 204 -11.39 10.41 -16.73
N ASP A 205 -12.27 9.54 -16.26
CA ASP A 205 -13.07 8.62 -17.07
C ASP A 205 -14.34 8.26 -16.29
N ASP A 206 -15.49 8.24 -16.95
CA ASP A 206 -16.78 7.87 -16.35
C ASP A 206 -17.12 6.39 -16.54
N LYS A 207 -16.28 5.64 -17.27
CA LYS A 207 -16.46 4.22 -17.60
C LYS A 207 -15.18 3.41 -17.40
N PHE A 208 -14.37 3.79 -16.42
CA PHE A 208 -13.15 3.05 -16.09
C PHE A 208 -13.49 1.64 -15.65
N LEU A 209 -12.88 0.64 -16.29
CA LEU A 209 -13.03 -0.76 -15.90
C LEU A 209 -11.87 -1.14 -14.96
N PRO A 210 -12.13 -1.35 -13.66
CA PRO A 210 -11.09 -1.69 -12.69
C PRO A 210 -10.49 -3.08 -12.91
N ARG A 211 -9.24 -3.24 -12.46
CA ARG A 211 -8.58 -4.54 -12.35
C ARG A 211 -9.38 -5.43 -11.39
N LYS A 212 -9.43 -6.73 -11.67
CA LYS A 212 -10.04 -7.71 -10.77
C LYS A 212 -9.11 -8.05 -9.62
N ASP A 213 -9.67 -8.10 -8.42
CA ASP A 213 -8.95 -8.48 -7.21
C ASP A 213 -9.93 -8.98 -6.13
N ILE A 214 -9.49 -8.93 -4.87
CA ILE A 214 -10.27 -9.39 -3.72
C ILE A 214 -11.46 -8.47 -3.38
N TYR A 215 -11.46 -7.23 -3.86
CA TYR A 215 -12.54 -6.25 -3.65
C TYR A 215 -13.39 -6.08 -4.92
N VAL A 216 -12.80 -6.33 -6.09
CA VAL A 216 -13.43 -6.13 -7.40
C VAL A 216 -13.67 -7.46 -8.11
N HIS A 217 -14.93 -7.93 -8.06
CA HIS A 217 -15.33 -9.18 -8.71
C HIS A 217 -16.17 -8.99 -9.98
N ASP A 218 -16.97 -7.92 -10.04
CA ASP A 218 -17.95 -7.66 -11.12
C ASP A 218 -17.40 -6.69 -12.16
N ASN A 219 -17.91 -6.76 -13.39
CA ASN A 219 -17.46 -5.91 -14.52
C ASN A 219 -18.09 -4.51 -14.47
N ASP A 220 -18.29 -3.98 -13.27
CA ASP A 220 -18.85 -2.66 -13.04
C ASP A 220 -17.80 -1.61 -13.40
N THR A 221 -18.22 -0.58 -14.12
CA THR A 221 -17.36 0.56 -14.42
C THR A 221 -17.46 1.62 -13.33
N TRP A 222 -16.37 2.34 -13.11
CA TRP A 222 -16.28 3.40 -12.12
C TRP A 222 -16.08 4.76 -12.78
N THR A 223 -16.56 5.79 -12.10
CA THR A 223 -16.07 7.14 -12.34
C THR A 223 -14.74 7.31 -11.61
N ILE A 224 -13.71 7.73 -12.32
CA ILE A 224 -12.40 8.09 -11.78
C ILE A 224 -12.07 9.53 -12.13
N MET A 225 -11.31 10.21 -11.27
CA MET A 225 -10.96 11.61 -11.45
C MET A 225 -9.58 11.94 -10.88
N THR A 226 -8.93 12.97 -11.42
CA THR A 226 -7.67 13.50 -10.86
C THR A 226 -7.93 14.25 -9.56
N LEU A 227 -6.93 14.28 -8.66
CA LEU A 227 -7.08 14.96 -7.38
C LEU A 227 -7.38 16.45 -7.54
N ASN A 228 -6.80 17.11 -8.55
CA ASN A 228 -7.02 18.52 -8.82
C ASN A 228 -8.48 18.82 -9.22
N LEU A 229 -9.09 17.96 -10.03
CA LEU A 229 -10.50 18.07 -10.39
C LEU A 229 -11.42 17.75 -9.21
N ILE A 230 -11.09 16.74 -8.39
CA ILE A 230 -11.82 16.44 -7.15
C ILE A 230 -11.81 17.66 -6.21
N LYS A 231 -10.62 18.26 -5.98
CA LYS A 231 -10.51 19.51 -5.21
C LYS A 231 -11.39 20.61 -5.79
N THR A 232 -11.44 20.75 -7.10
CA THR A 232 -12.25 21.78 -7.76
C THR A 232 -13.75 21.53 -7.57
N ALA A 233 -14.21 20.30 -7.82
CA ALA A 233 -15.60 19.89 -7.67
C ALA A 233 -16.13 20.07 -6.25
N LEU A 234 -15.28 19.85 -5.25
CA LEU A 234 -15.61 20.03 -3.83
C LEU A 234 -15.42 21.48 -3.33
N GLY A 235 -15.03 22.43 -4.19
CA GLY A 235 -14.81 23.83 -3.80
C GLY A 235 -13.53 24.08 -2.99
N HIS A 236 -12.56 23.15 -3.08
CA HIS A 236 -11.32 23.12 -2.31
C HIS A 236 -10.07 23.52 -3.09
N LYS A 237 -10.23 24.11 -4.29
CA LYS A 237 -9.10 24.49 -5.18
C LYS A 237 -7.98 25.23 -4.45
N GLU A 238 -8.34 26.23 -3.65
CA GLU A 238 -7.42 27.10 -2.90
C GLU A 238 -7.07 26.61 -1.50
N ARG A 239 -7.52 25.41 -1.10
CA ARG A 239 -7.25 24.85 0.22
C ARG A 239 -6.04 23.93 0.18
N ASP A 240 -5.23 24.02 1.23
CA ASP A 240 -4.20 23.03 1.51
C ASP A 240 -4.90 21.76 2.06
N ILE A 241 -4.34 20.60 1.75
CA ILE A 241 -4.76 19.31 2.29
C ILE A 241 -3.86 19.04 3.50
N ASP A 242 -4.46 18.92 4.68
CA ASP A 242 -3.71 18.62 5.91
C ASP A 242 -3.22 17.18 5.90
N VAL A 243 -4.06 16.27 5.40
CA VAL A 243 -3.76 14.86 5.31
C VAL A 243 -4.35 14.28 4.03
N LEU A 244 -3.50 13.65 3.23
CA LEU A 244 -3.88 12.89 2.05
C LEU A 244 -3.53 11.42 2.30
N LYS A 245 -4.52 10.54 2.43
CA LYS A 245 -4.35 9.09 2.47
C LYS A 245 -4.71 8.51 1.10
N ILE A 246 -3.83 7.69 0.53
CA ILE A 246 -4.06 6.97 -0.72
C ILE A 246 -3.71 5.49 -0.54
N ASP A 247 -4.69 4.65 -0.79
CA ASP A 247 -4.58 3.22 -0.98
C ASP A 247 -5.52 2.94 -2.16
N VAL A 248 -5.00 2.65 -3.34
CA VAL A 248 -5.79 2.51 -4.58
C VAL A 248 -5.30 1.35 -5.44
N GLU A 249 -4.84 0.29 -4.78
CA GLU A 249 -4.58 -1.03 -5.38
C GLU A 249 -3.68 -0.97 -6.62
N GLY A 250 -2.55 -0.27 -6.53
CA GLY A 250 -1.50 -0.21 -7.57
C GLY A 250 -1.59 1.01 -8.47
N HIS A 251 -2.68 1.79 -8.39
CA HIS A 251 -2.80 3.05 -9.12
C HIS A 251 -2.04 4.22 -8.47
N GLU A 252 -1.45 4.02 -7.28
CA GLU A 252 -0.73 5.05 -6.53
C GLU A 252 0.38 5.68 -7.35
N TRP A 253 1.12 4.87 -8.09
CA TRP A 253 2.27 5.30 -8.87
C TRP A 253 1.91 6.34 -9.93
N ALA A 254 0.86 6.07 -10.71
CA ALA A 254 0.38 7.00 -11.73
C ALA A 254 -0.22 8.26 -11.09
N VAL A 255 -0.93 8.09 -9.96
CA VAL A 255 -1.47 9.22 -9.21
C VAL A 255 -0.36 10.13 -8.70
N ILE A 256 0.69 9.60 -8.08
CA ILE A 256 1.84 10.37 -7.58
C ILE A 256 2.50 11.16 -8.70
N GLU A 257 2.64 10.57 -9.89
CA GLU A 257 3.16 11.28 -11.06
C GLU A 257 2.28 12.48 -11.44
N ASN A 258 0.96 12.28 -11.52
CA ASN A 258 0.03 13.38 -11.77
C ASN A 258 0.05 14.44 -10.66
N LEU A 259 0.25 14.06 -9.38
CA LEU A 259 0.40 15.01 -8.28
C LEU A 259 1.67 15.86 -8.39
N PHE A 260 2.73 15.35 -9.01
CA PHE A 260 3.91 16.15 -9.35
C PHE A 260 3.60 17.15 -10.48
N GLU A 261 2.91 16.69 -11.53
CA GLU A 261 2.55 17.52 -12.69
C GLU A 261 1.61 18.66 -12.32
N ASP A 262 0.63 18.39 -11.45
CA ASP A 262 -0.35 19.37 -10.98
C ASP A 262 0.19 20.24 -9.80
N GLU A 263 1.45 20.08 -9.42
CA GLU A 263 2.11 20.77 -8.30
C GLU A 263 1.38 20.65 -6.92
N ILE A 264 0.52 19.64 -6.77
CA ILE A 264 -0.34 19.44 -5.60
C ILE A 264 0.46 19.17 -4.34
N PHE A 265 1.60 18.48 -4.45
CA PHE A 265 2.45 18.16 -3.31
C PHE A 265 2.95 19.40 -2.53
N SER A 266 2.98 20.59 -3.14
CA SER A 266 3.32 21.82 -2.41
C SER A 266 2.21 22.31 -1.47
N HIS A 267 1.03 21.68 -1.55
CA HIS A 267 -0.20 21.99 -0.81
C HIS A 267 -0.68 20.83 0.06
N VAL A 268 0.09 19.75 0.17
CA VAL A 268 -0.20 18.62 1.07
C VAL A 268 0.78 18.67 2.25
N LYS A 269 0.27 18.64 3.48
CA LYS A 269 1.07 18.71 4.71
C LYS A 269 1.60 17.34 5.13
N GLN A 270 0.72 16.34 5.17
CA GLN A 270 1.07 14.94 5.46
C GLN A 270 0.49 14.03 4.38
N PHE A 271 1.23 12.99 4.02
CA PHE A 271 0.87 12.06 2.96
C PHE A 271 1.02 10.63 3.47
N MET A 272 -0.07 9.89 3.46
CA MET A 272 -0.13 8.48 3.82
C MET A 272 -0.43 7.69 2.57
N LEU A 273 0.35 6.64 2.37
CA LEU A 273 0.37 5.93 1.11
C LEU A 273 0.60 4.45 1.35
N GLU A 274 -0.21 3.62 0.72
CA GLU A 274 0.05 2.20 0.61
C GLU A 274 0.64 1.88 -0.76
N TYR A 275 1.91 1.48 -0.79
CA TYR A 275 2.51 1.06 -2.05
C TYR A 275 2.05 -0.34 -2.40
N HIS A 276 1.57 -0.52 -3.64
CA HIS A 276 1.23 -1.82 -4.19
C HIS A 276 2.10 -2.14 -5.40
N LEU A 277 2.76 -3.29 -5.36
CA LEU A 277 3.39 -3.93 -6.50
C LEU A 277 2.85 -5.36 -6.60
N PHE A 278 1.95 -5.62 -7.54
CA PHE A 278 1.32 -6.92 -7.79
C PHE A 278 2.03 -7.69 -8.93
N PRO A 279 1.68 -8.97 -9.18
CA PRO A 279 2.35 -9.77 -10.20
C PRO A 279 2.18 -9.21 -11.61
N ASP A 280 1.02 -8.59 -11.86
CA ASP A 280 0.52 -8.11 -13.15
C ASP A 280 0.38 -6.57 -13.22
N TRP A 281 0.43 -5.87 -12.08
CA TRP A 281 0.22 -4.41 -12.03
C TRP A 281 0.96 -3.75 -10.84
N PRO A 282 1.57 -2.55 -11.00
CA PRO A 282 1.87 -1.86 -12.25
C PRO A 282 2.81 -2.68 -13.15
N SER A 283 2.94 -2.28 -14.42
CA SER A 283 3.76 -3.02 -15.38
C SER A 283 5.22 -3.16 -14.91
N LYS A 284 5.77 -4.37 -14.99
CA LYS A 284 7.18 -4.65 -14.68
C LYS A 284 8.15 -3.78 -15.50
N SER A 285 7.79 -3.40 -16.72
CA SER A 285 8.59 -2.47 -17.54
C SER A 285 8.83 -1.12 -16.88
N ASP A 286 7.92 -0.71 -15.98
CA ASP A 286 7.90 0.63 -15.42
C ASP A 286 8.66 0.72 -14.09
N TYR A 287 9.16 -0.38 -13.54
CA TYR A 287 9.72 -0.40 -12.18
C TYR A 287 10.88 0.57 -11.98
N SER A 288 11.71 0.78 -13.00
CA SER A 288 12.77 1.79 -12.94
C SER A 288 12.20 3.21 -12.85
N LYS A 289 11.03 3.47 -13.45
CA LYS A 289 10.28 4.71 -13.30
C LYS A 289 9.67 4.80 -11.91
N LEU A 290 9.06 3.73 -11.39
CA LEU A 290 8.50 3.68 -10.03
C LEU A 290 9.54 4.01 -8.98
N LEU A 291 10.75 3.44 -9.08
CA LEU A 291 11.86 3.75 -8.19
C LEU A 291 12.28 5.23 -8.28
N ARG A 292 12.27 5.83 -9.48
CA ARG A 292 12.53 7.28 -9.63
C ARG A 292 11.42 8.12 -8.99
N THR A 293 10.16 7.75 -9.18
CA THR A 293 8.99 8.39 -8.56
C THR A 293 9.09 8.34 -7.04
N TYR A 294 9.46 7.18 -6.47
CA TYR A 294 9.71 6.99 -5.05
C TYR A 294 10.82 7.92 -4.52
N LYS A 295 11.98 7.94 -5.18
CA LYS A 295 13.11 8.81 -4.78
C LYS A 295 12.74 10.30 -4.86
N LYS A 296 12.00 10.68 -5.90
CA LYS A 296 11.58 12.08 -6.10
C LYS A 296 10.71 12.60 -4.95
N LEU A 297 9.89 11.77 -4.30
CA LEU A 297 9.11 12.18 -3.13
C LEU A 297 10.04 12.69 -2.01
N HIS A 298 11.11 11.97 -1.71
CA HIS A 298 12.12 12.40 -0.75
C HIS A 298 12.76 13.73 -1.18
N ASP A 299 13.18 13.86 -2.44
CA ASP A 299 13.84 15.06 -2.96
C ASP A 299 12.97 16.33 -2.85
N ILE A 300 11.65 16.18 -3.01
CA ILE A 300 10.70 17.30 -2.86
C ILE A 300 10.26 17.53 -1.39
N GLY A 301 10.84 16.81 -0.43
CA GLY A 301 10.67 17.05 1.00
C GLY A 301 9.67 16.13 1.71
N TYR A 302 9.21 15.05 1.08
CA TYR A 302 8.39 14.05 1.77
C TYR A 302 9.31 13.05 2.47
N HIS A 303 9.43 13.21 3.78
CA HIS A 303 10.29 12.38 4.62
C HIS A 303 9.42 11.37 5.37
N LYS A 304 9.74 10.08 5.22
CA LYS A 304 9.01 9.01 5.89
C LYS A 304 9.26 9.03 7.39
N PHE A 305 8.21 8.89 8.19
CA PHE A 305 8.29 8.77 9.65
C PHE A 305 7.69 7.46 10.17
N VAL A 306 6.96 6.73 9.34
CA VAL A 306 6.50 5.36 9.58
C VAL A 306 6.62 4.55 8.29
N THR A 307 7.00 3.28 8.42
CA THR A 307 6.83 2.28 7.37
C THR A 307 6.38 0.97 8.01
N ALA A 308 5.36 0.34 7.45
CA ALA A 308 4.88 -0.98 7.86
C ALA A 308 4.82 -1.88 6.62
N MET A 309 5.62 -2.95 6.64
CA MET A 309 5.64 -3.93 5.55
C MET A 309 4.50 -4.92 5.68
N HIS A 310 3.83 -5.23 4.58
CA HIS A 310 2.93 -6.36 4.46
C HIS A 310 3.68 -7.64 4.06
N PRO A 311 3.05 -8.83 4.15
CA PRO A 311 3.68 -10.08 3.71
C PRO A 311 4.07 -10.06 2.22
N CYS A 312 5.37 -9.97 1.95
CA CYS A 312 5.91 -9.99 0.59
C CYS A 312 6.00 -11.43 0.03
N THR A 313 5.93 -11.56 -1.28
CA THR A 313 6.28 -12.80 -1.98
C THR A 313 7.15 -12.53 -3.20
N HIS A 314 8.19 -13.33 -3.36
CA HIS A 314 9.20 -13.18 -4.40
C HIS A 314 9.07 -14.24 -5.51
N ILE A 315 7.99 -15.02 -5.49
CA ILE A 315 7.67 -16.00 -6.54
C ILE A 315 7.10 -15.22 -7.74
N PRO A 316 7.68 -15.28 -8.95
CA PRO A 316 7.32 -14.40 -10.07
C PRO A 316 5.83 -14.32 -10.41
N GLU A 317 5.10 -15.44 -10.29
CA GLU A 317 3.67 -15.58 -10.60
C GLU A 317 2.78 -15.02 -9.49
N GLN A 318 3.29 -14.96 -8.26
CA GLN A 318 2.57 -14.46 -7.08
C GLN A 318 3.14 -13.14 -6.58
N PHE A 319 4.21 -12.64 -7.22
CA PHE A 319 5.07 -11.55 -6.78
C PHE A 319 4.28 -10.41 -6.16
N ASN A 320 4.63 -10.05 -4.92
CA ASN A 320 4.06 -8.90 -4.26
C ASN A 320 5.09 -8.18 -3.38
N ILE A 321 5.02 -6.85 -3.41
CA ILE A 321 5.58 -5.98 -2.37
C ILE A 321 4.50 -4.98 -2.02
N GLN A 322 4.20 -4.88 -0.73
CA GLN A 322 3.22 -3.95 -0.20
C GLN A 322 3.69 -3.32 1.10
N ALA A 323 3.47 -2.02 1.26
CA ALA A 323 3.92 -1.29 2.44
C ALA A 323 3.09 -0.02 2.69
N ASP A 324 2.66 0.17 3.92
CA ASP A 324 2.08 1.42 4.40
C ASP A 324 3.22 2.37 4.76
N VAL A 325 3.18 3.58 4.24
CA VAL A 325 4.19 4.60 4.52
C VAL A 325 3.52 5.92 4.86
N ALA A 326 3.95 6.52 5.96
CA ALA A 326 3.50 7.85 6.36
C ALA A 326 4.65 8.86 6.20
N TYR A 327 4.35 9.96 5.53
CA TYR A 327 5.27 11.02 5.19
C TYR A 327 4.82 12.35 5.79
N VAL A 328 5.79 13.14 6.26
CA VAL A 328 5.61 14.58 6.48
C VAL A 328 6.27 15.37 5.37
N ASN A 329 5.64 16.46 4.94
CA ASN A 329 6.25 17.38 4.00
C ASN A 329 7.13 18.41 4.76
N THR A 330 8.43 18.16 4.81
CA THR A 330 9.41 19.02 5.50
C THR A 330 9.57 20.38 4.83
N LYS A 331 9.14 20.54 3.58
CA LYS A 331 9.11 21.81 2.85
C LYS A 331 7.74 22.49 2.88
N TYR A 332 6.77 21.95 3.62
CA TYR A 332 5.42 22.53 3.70
C TYR A 332 5.43 23.93 4.31
N ILE A 333 4.83 24.88 3.59
CA ILE A 333 4.60 26.26 4.01
C ILE A 333 3.12 26.55 3.79
N THR A 334 2.43 27.02 4.83
CA THR A 334 0.99 27.29 4.75
C THR A 334 0.68 28.34 3.68
N SER A 335 -0.42 28.16 2.94
CA SER A 335 -0.93 29.13 1.96
C SER A 335 -1.04 30.56 2.50
N ARG A 336 -1.40 30.73 3.78
CA ARG A 336 -1.40 32.03 4.48
C ARG A 336 -0.03 32.69 4.56
N LYS A 337 1.04 31.91 4.76
CA LYS A 337 2.43 32.41 4.77
C LYS A 337 2.93 32.68 3.35
N LYS A 338 2.54 31.87 2.35
CA LYS A 338 2.83 32.10 0.92
C LYS A 338 2.26 33.44 0.42
N ARG A 339 1.06 33.83 0.90
CA ARG A 339 0.37 35.08 0.52
C ARG A 339 0.86 36.36 1.22
N ARG A 340 1.77 36.28 2.21
CA ARG A 340 2.40 37.50 2.76
C ARG A 340 3.48 37.96 1.78
N PRO A 341 3.34 39.12 1.10
CA PRO A 341 4.46 39.69 0.38
C PRO A 341 5.57 39.96 1.38
N LEU A 342 6.82 39.78 0.97
CA LEU A 342 7.99 40.38 1.62
C LEU A 342 7.80 41.90 1.63
N LEU A 343 7.03 42.42 2.59
CA LEU A 343 7.05 43.81 2.99
C LEU A 343 8.43 44.04 3.61
N LYS A 344 9.40 44.30 2.72
CA LYS A 344 10.71 44.82 3.07
C LYS A 344 10.49 45.95 4.07
N LEU A 345 11.13 45.83 5.23
CA LEU A 345 11.35 46.91 6.18
C LEU A 345 11.72 48.19 5.42
N LYS A 346 10.75 49.07 5.15
CA LYS A 346 11.05 50.47 4.88
C LYS A 346 11.47 51.05 6.23
N LYS A 347 12.78 51.08 6.47
CA LYS A 347 13.41 51.87 7.53
C LYS A 347 12.76 53.26 7.53
N ARG A 348 11.99 53.57 8.58
CA ARG A 348 11.65 54.96 8.92
C ARG A 348 12.96 55.67 9.26
N LYS A 349 13.59 56.33 8.27
CA LYS A 349 14.47 57.46 8.56
C LYS A 349 13.57 58.60 9.02
N ARG A 350 13.43 58.77 10.33
CA ARG A 350 13.06 60.06 10.92
C ARG A 350 14.23 61.01 10.62
N LEU A 351 14.06 61.87 9.63
CA LEU A 351 14.85 63.09 9.54
C LEU A 351 14.29 64.06 10.57
N ASN A 352 15.01 64.18 11.69
CA ASN A 352 14.99 65.41 12.49
C ASN A 352 15.56 66.51 11.60
N VAL A 353 14.74 67.49 11.24
CA VAL A 353 15.24 68.82 10.90
C VAL A 353 14.61 69.76 11.93
N GLY A 354 15.45 70.17 12.87
CA GLY A 354 15.13 71.21 13.83
C GLY A 354 15.18 72.60 13.18
N LYS A 355 14.48 73.52 13.84
CA LYS A 355 14.75 74.96 13.98
C LYS A 355 15.74 75.56 12.96
N PHE A 356 15.27 76.48 12.13
CA PHE A 356 15.32 77.93 12.38
C PHE A 356 14.22 78.63 11.60
#